data_AF-A0A452U6J2-F1
#
_entry.id   AF-A0A452U6J2-F1
#
_cell.length_a   1.000
_cell.length_b   1.000
_cell.length_c   1.000
_cell.angle_alpha   90.00
_cell.angle_beta   90.00
_cell.angle_gamma   90.00
#
_symmetry.space_group_name_H-M   'P 1'
#
loop_
_entity.id
_entity.type
_entity.pdbx_description
1 polymer ?
#
loop_
_entity_poly.entity_id
_entity_poly.type
_entity_poly.pdbx_seq_one_letter_code
_entity_poly.pdbx_strand_id
1 'polypeptide(L)'
;MTLGHRPIPPTALLLPSRPQESYCAYSIILMALFWCTEALPLAVTALFPIVLYPMMAVPARQVCVEYFKDSNILFVGGLLVAIAVEHWNLHKRIALRVLLITGVRPALLMLGFMGVTAFLSMWISNTATTAMMVPIAHAVLQQLHKKPTGKDVEEGCDNPTFELQEPTGQQQEQLRFSQGMSLCVCYAASIGGIATLTGTTPNLVLQGQVNSLFPQNGNVVNFASWFGFAFPTMAILLLLSWLWLQILFLGFKTPWGIQRRAAFRVIQTEHKRLGPMSFAEKAVSVLFVTLVVLWFTREPGFFLGWGNLAFPDEEGNSMASDATVAIFIGVILFLVPSDIPGLTQDPENPGRLKAPPALLNWKTVNEKMPWNIVILLGGGFALAKGSEKSGLSEWLGNKLTPLENVPPPAIALIVCLLVATFTECTSNVATTTLFLPILASLARAGFLLNVIGVLVITLAINSWSYPIFRLHSFPAWADSNNTAGCLAIQANATTPGP
;
A
#
# COMPACT_ATOMS: atom_id res chain seq x y z
N MET A 1 -9.26 28.95 36.56
CA MET A 1 -9.04 30.01 35.55
C MET A 1 -10.17 29.95 34.54
N THR A 2 -10.88 31.06 34.39
CA THR A 2 -12.22 31.19 33.79
C THR A 2 -12.22 31.10 32.26
N LEU A 3 -12.91 30.08 31.72
CA LEU A 3 -13.19 29.82 30.29
C LEU A 3 -14.24 30.77 29.66
N GLY A 4 -14.49 31.94 30.24
CA GLY A 4 -15.76 32.68 30.14
C GLY A 4 -16.17 33.30 28.79
N HIS A 5 -15.38 33.22 27.72
CA HIS A 5 -15.69 33.89 26.44
C HIS A 5 -15.41 33.05 25.19
N ARG A 6 -15.39 31.72 25.28
CA ARG A 6 -15.12 30.87 24.11
C ARG A 6 -16.40 30.27 23.52
N PRO A 7 -16.49 30.11 22.18
CA PRO A 7 -17.62 29.45 21.55
C PRO A 7 -17.79 28.05 22.12
N ILE A 8 -18.93 27.76 22.73
CA ILE A 8 -19.22 26.46 23.34
C ILE A 8 -19.52 25.46 22.21
N PRO A 9 -18.69 24.41 22.01
CA PRO A 9 -18.96 23.42 20.97
C PRO A 9 -20.15 22.54 21.39
N PRO A 10 -20.88 21.96 20.42
CA PRO A 10 -22.00 21.06 20.71
C PRO A 10 -21.63 19.89 21.65
N THR A 11 -20.39 19.40 21.62
CA THR A 11 -19.93 18.33 22.51
C THR A 11 -19.74 18.77 23.97
N ALA A 12 -19.63 20.07 24.25
CA ALA A 12 -19.57 20.56 25.62
C ALA A 12 -20.91 20.37 26.36
N LEU A 13 -22.01 20.09 25.64
CA LEU A 13 -23.27 19.62 26.23
C LEU A 13 -23.17 18.17 26.74
N LEU A 14 -22.31 17.34 26.15
CA LEU A 14 -22.10 15.94 26.54
C LEU A 14 -21.10 15.77 27.69
N LEU A 15 -20.18 16.72 27.86
CA LEU A 15 -19.14 16.72 28.92
C LEU A 15 -19.04 18.09 29.62
N PRO A 16 -20.08 18.54 30.35
CA PRO A 16 -20.14 19.90 30.91
C PRO A 16 -19.04 20.19 31.95
N SER A 17 -18.54 19.15 32.62
CA SER A 17 -17.50 19.21 33.65
C SER A 17 -16.07 19.19 33.12
N ARG A 18 -15.89 18.98 31.80
CA ARG A 18 -14.59 18.71 31.16
C ARG A 18 -14.44 19.49 29.84
N PRO A 19 -14.20 20.81 29.93
CA PRO A 19 -14.24 21.68 28.77
C PRO A 19 -13.08 21.43 27.81
N GLN A 20 -11.89 20.99 28.24
CA GLN A 20 -10.78 20.76 27.29
C GLN A 20 -10.96 19.46 26.49
N GLU A 21 -11.38 18.39 27.15
CA GLU A 21 -11.69 17.10 26.53
C GLU A 21 -12.83 17.25 25.51
N SER A 22 -13.86 18.03 25.86
CA SER A 22 -15.04 18.28 25.00
C SER A 22 -14.68 18.90 23.66
N TYR A 23 -13.86 19.94 23.66
CA TYR A 23 -13.47 20.63 22.42
C TYR A 23 -12.50 19.78 21.59
N CYS A 24 -11.66 18.95 22.23
CA CYS A 24 -10.84 17.98 21.54
C CYS A 24 -11.71 16.94 20.83
N ALA A 25 -12.67 16.38 21.56
CA ALA A 25 -13.63 15.41 21.03
C ALA A 25 -14.47 16.02 19.89
N TYR A 26 -14.87 17.29 20.01
CA TYR A 26 -15.54 18.00 18.91
C TYR A 26 -14.69 18.03 17.65
N SER A 27 -13.43 18.43 17.78
CA SER A 27 -12.51 18.55 16.65
C SER A 27 -12.28 17.19 15.98
N ILE A 28 -12.11 16.12 16.77
CA ILE A 28 -11.95 14.75 16.26
C ILE A 28 -13.21 14.27 15.55
N ILE A 29 -14.40 14.43 16.15
CA ILE A 29 -15.67 14.01 15.55
C ILE A 29 -15.92 14.78 14.25
N LEU A 30 -15.68 16.10 14.26
CA LEU A 30 -15.83 16.94 13.08
C LEU A 30 -14.90 16.46 11.97
N MET A 31 -13.60 16.29 12.25
CA MET A 31 -12.65 15.79 11.27
C MET A 31 -12.98 14.38 10.79
N ALA A 32 -13.42 13.48 11.68
CA ALA A 32 -13.86 12.14 11.32
C ALA A 32 -15.03 12.19 10.34
N LEU A 33 -16.06 12.99 10.62
CA LEU A 33 -17.21 13.16 9.72
C LEU A 33 -16.76 13.68 8.35
N PHE A 34 -15.91 14.71 8.30
CA PHE A 34 -15.41 15.28 7.04
C PHE A 34 -14.48 14.33 6.27
N TRP A 35 -13.67 13.52 6.96
CA TRP A 35 -12.84 12.50 6.31
C TRP A 35 -13.64 11.29 5.81
N CYS A 36 -14.71 10.90 6.51
CA CYS A 36 -15.55 9.77 6.09
C CYS A 36 -16.50 10.16 4.95
N THR A 37 -17.05 11.37 5.00
CA THR A 37 -17.96 11.88 3.95
C THR A 37 -17.22 12.48 2.77
N GLU A 38 -15.91 12.74 2.91
CA GLU A 38 -15.10 13.50 1.97
C GLU A 38 -15.74 14.81 1.49
N ALA A 39 -16.59 15.44 2.34
CA ALA A 39 -17.28 16.69 2.01
C ALA A 39 -16.31 17.86 1.77
N LEU A 40 -15.08 17.77 2.28
CA LEU A 40 -13.95 18.62 1.95
C LEU A 40 -12.73 17.76 1.58
N PRO A 41 -11.80 18.28 0.75
CA PRO A 41 -10.56 17.57 0.45
C PRO A 41 -9.82 17.19 1.74
N LEU A 42 -9.28 15.96 1.80
CA LEU A 42 -8.64 15.41 3.00
C LEU A 42 -7.60 16.35 3.63
N ALA A 43 -6.82 17.04 2.80
CA ALA A 43 -5.81 18.00 3.21
C ALA A 43 -6.37 19.26 3.88
N VAL A 44 -7.53 19.75 3.42
CA VAL A 44 -8.20 20.92 4.00
C VAL A 44 -8.75 20.57 5.38
N THR A 45 -9.42 19.42 5.48
CA THR A 45 -9.88 18.88 6.76
C THR A 45 -8.71 18.68 7.73
N ALA A 46 -7.55 18.24 7.23
CA ALA A 46 -6.35 18.08 8.04
C ALA A 46 -5.77 19.38 8.59
N LEU A 47 -6.14 20.56 8.10
CA LEU A 47 -5.73 21.85 8.66
C LEU A 47 -6.64 22.33 9.81
N PHE A 48 -7.77 21.66 10.04
CA PHE A 48 -8.71 22.03 11.10
C PHE A 48 -8.08 22.13 12.49
N PRO A 49 -7.15 21.25 12.92
CA PRO A 49 -6.50 21.39 14.22
C PRO A 49 -5.82 22.74 14.42
N ILE A 50 -5.23 23.33 13.36
CA ILE A 50 -4.56 24.65 13.44
C ILE A 50 -5.56 25.74 13.83
N VAL A 51 -6.80 25.65 13.36
CA VAL A 51 -7.86 26.64 13.59
C VAL A 51 -8.62 26.34 14.89
N LEU A 52 -8.93 25.07 15.15
CA LEU A 52 -9.82 24.66 16.24
C LEU A 52 -9.09 24.54 17.59
N TYR A 53 -7.82 24.11 17.62
CA TYR A 53 -7.10 23.90 18.89
C TYR A 53 -6.73 25.19 19.64
N PRO A 54 -6.51 26.34 18.99
CA PRO A 54 -6.48 27.62 19.69
C PRO A 54 -7.73 27.90 20.53
N MET A 55 -8.91 27.47 20.07
CA MET A 55 -10.16 27.57 20.84
C MET A 55 -10.12 26.70 22.12
N MET A 56 -9.24 25.70 22.17
CA MET A 56 -8.99 24.83 23.33
C MET A 56 -7.91 25.36 24.29
N ALA A 57 -7.35 26.55 24.06
CA ALA A 57 -6.20 27.13 24.77
C ALA A 57 -4.86 26.48 24.40
N VAL A 58 -4.80 25.72 23.30
CA VAL A 58 -3.53 25.22 22.78
C VAL A 58 -2.94 26.25 21.82
N PRO A 59 -1.73 26.78 22.06
CA PRO A 59 -1.14 27.77 21.15
C PRO A 59 -0.98 27.23 19.73
N ALA A 60 -1.43 27.98 18.72
CA ALA A 60 -1.33 27.58 17.31
C ALA A 60 0.11 27.21 16.89
N ARG A 61 1.11 27.93 17.42
CA ARG A 61 2.54 27.65 17.18
C ARG A 61 2.92 26.21 17.54
N GLN A 62 2.37 25.67 18.63
CA GLN A 62 2.64 24.30 19.05
C GLN A 62 1.97 23.29 18.11
N VAL A 63 0.80 23.62 17.58
CA VAL A 63 0.08 22.79 16.61
C VAL A 63 0.82 22.75 15.27
N CYS A 64 1.34 23.88 14.80
CA CYS A 64 2.06 23.95 13.52
C CYS A 64 3.33 23.09 13.50
N VAL A 65 4.03 22.94 14.64
CA VAL A 65 5.23 22.08 14.74
C VAL A 65 4.89 20.61 14.44
N GLU A 66 3.67 20.16 14.73
CA GLU A 66 3.23 18.79 14.45
C GLU A 66 3.20 18.46 12.95
N TYR A 67 3.08 19.47 12.08
CA TYR A 67 3.12 19.29 10.63
C TYR A 67 4.54 19.10 10.07
N PHE A 68 5.57 19.40 10.85
CA PHE A 68 6.98 19.27 10.44
C PHE A 68 7.72 18.21 11.28
N LYS A 69 6.99 17.21 11.80
CA LYS A 69 7.60 16.06 12.49
C LYS A 69 8.50 15.26 11.57
N ASP A 70 9.49 14.59 12.17
CA ASP A 70 10.49 13.75 11.49
C ASP A 70 9.85 12.76 10.50
N SER A 71 8.79 12.03 10.89
CA SER A 71 8.09 11.10 10.00
C SER A 71 7.46 11.77 8.77
N ASN A 72 7.04 13.03 8.86
CA ASN A 72 6.53 13.78 7.70
C ASN A 72 7.68 14.20 6.77
N ILE A 73 8.82 14.60 7.34
CA ILE A 73 10.02 14.92 6.55
C ILE A 73 10.60 13.66 5.88
N LEU A 74 10.58 12.51 6.56
CA LEU A 74 10.92 11.22 5.97
C LEU A 74 10.04 10.90 4.77
N PHE A 75 8.73 11.15 4.88
CA PHE A 75 7.80 10.97 3.77
C PHE A 75 8.14 11.86 2.57
N VAL A 76 8.39 13.16 2.81
CA VAL A 76 8.78 14.11 1.77
C VAL A 76 10.07 13.66 1.09
N GLY A 77 11.10 13.28 1.85
CA GLY A 77 12.36 12.77 1.30
C GLY A 77 12.19 11.49 0.48
N GLY A 78 11.38 10.54 0.97
CA GLY A 78 11.04 9.32 0.24
C GLY A 78 10.32 9.61 -1.08
N LEU A 79 9.37 10.54 -1.09
CA LEU A 79 8.66 10.97 -2.29
C LEU A 79 9.57 11.67 -3.30
N LEU A 80 10.53 12.50 -2.87
CA LEU A 80 11.49 13.12 -3.79
C LEU A 80 12.26 12.06 -4.58
N VAL A 81 12.72 11.01 -3.90
CA VAL A 81 13.45 9.89 -4.51
C VAL A 81 12.52 9.08 -5.42
N ALA A 82 11.29 8.79 -4.98
CA ALA A 82 10.29 8.10 -5.79
C ALA A 82 9.97 8.88 -7.08
N ILE A 83 9.79 10.21 -6.99
CA ILE A 83 9.55 11.09 -8.13
C ILE A 83 10.74 11.07 -9.09
N ALA A 84 11.98 11.05 -8.60
CA ALA A 84 13.16 10.94 -9.45
C ALA A 84 13.21 9.58 -10.19
N VAL A 85 12.96 8.49 -9.48
CA VAL A 85 12.84 7.13 -10.08
C VAL A 85 11.71 7.09 -11.12
N GLU A 86 10.62 7.81 -10.89
CA GLU A 86 9.50 7.96 -11.82
C GLU A 86 9.87 8.77 -13.06
N HIS A 87 10.42 9.96 -12.86
CA HIS A 87 10.80 10.90 -13.92
C HIS A 87 11.76 10.28 -14.94
N TRP A 88 12.69 9.45 -14.48
CA TRP A 88 13.67 8.77 -15.33
C TRP A 88 13.22 7.40 -15.84
N ASN A 89 11.96 6.99 -15.63
CA ASN A 89 11.40 5.71 -16.07
C ASN A 89 12.18 4.46 -15.60
N LEU A 90 13.01 4.60 -14.56
CA LEU A 90 13.85 3.53 -14.04
C LEU A 90 13.00 2.35 -13.54
N HIS A 91 11.91 2.67 -12.85
CA HIS A 91 10.92 1.71 -12.38
C HIS A 91 10.33 0.86 -13.52
N LYS A 92 10.05 1.44 -14.71
CA LYS A 92 9.49 0.73 -15.87
C LYS A 92 10.52 -0.25 -16.43
N ARG A 93 11.80 0.13 -16.45
CA ARG A 93 12.91 -0.75 -16.85
C ARG A 93 13.03 -1.95 -15.91
N ILE A 94 13.03 -1.71 -14.59
CA ILE A 94 13.10 -2.78 -13.58
C ILE A 94 11.91 -3.72 -13.74
N ALA A 95 10.70 -3.17 -13.85
CA ALA A 95 9.47 -3.93 -13.99
C ALA A 95 9.49 -4.87 -15.20
N LEU A 96 9.79 -4.34 -16.40
CA LEU A 96 9.83 -5.12 -17.63
C LEU A 96 10.94 -6.17 -17.60
N ARG A 97 12.10 -5.86 -17.00
CA ARG A 97 13.21 -6.82 -16.89
C ARG A 97 12.84 -8.01 -16.01
N VAL A 98 12.16 -7.78 -14.89
CA VAL A 98 11.69 -8.86 -14.00
C VAL A 98 10.59 -9.67 -14.69
N LEU A 99 9.64 -9.02 -15.38
CA LEU A 99 8.59 -9.73 -16.14
C LEU A 99 9.15 -10.62 -17.26
N LEU A 100 10.29 -10.27 -17.85
CA LEU A 100 11.00 -11.12 -18.82
C LEU A 100 11.60 -12.37 -18.16
N ILE A 101 11.89 -12.36 -16.85
CA ILE A 101 12.48 -13.47 -16.11
C ILE A 101 11.41 -14.45 -15.61
N THR A 102 10.24 -13.97 -15.14
CA THR A 102 9.21 -14.81 -14.49
C THR A 102 8.56 -15.85 -15.41
N GLY A 103 8.77 -15.75 -16.72
CA GLY A 103 8.28 -16.70 -17.70
C GLY A 103 6.82 -16.47 -18.08
N VAL A 104 6.22 -17.47 -18.73
CA VAL A 104 5.06 -17.24 -19.60
C VAL A 104 3.84 -18.10 -19.27
N ARG A 105 3.87 -18.85 -18.16
CA ARG A 105 2.68 -19.58 -17.66
C ARG A 105 1.69 -18.56 -17.08
N PRO A 106 0.36 -18.65 -17.32
CA PRO A 106 -0.61 -17.69 -16.77
C PRO A 106 -0.48 -17.46 -15.26
N ALA A 107 -0.34 -18.53 -14.47
CA ALA A 107 -0.14 -18.42 -13.03
C ALA A 107 1.20 -17.74 -12.64
N LEU A 108 2.28 -18.01 -13.38
CA LEU A 108 3.59 -17.36 -13.17
C LEU A 108 3.61 -15.93 -13.70
N LEU A 109 2.83 -15.62 -14.73
CA LEU A 109 2.65 -14.29 -15.27
C LEU A 109 1.93 -13.42 -14.25
N MET A 110 0.85 -13.93 -13.66
CA MET A 110 0.17 -13.26 -12.52
C MET A 110 1.14 -13.06 -11.36
N LEU A 111 1.89 -14.10 -10.97
CA LEU A 111 2.90 -13.97 -9.91
C LEU A 111 3.98 -12.94 -10.25
N GLY A 112 4.42 -12.89 -11.51
CA GLY A 112 5.41 -11.92 -11.98
C GLY A 112 4.90 -10.49 -11.91
N PHE A 113 3.69 -10.25 -12.39
CA PHE A 113 3.03 -8.95 -12.26
C PHE A 113 2.78 -8.59 -10.80
N MET A 114 2.30 -9.50 -9.96
CA MET A 114 2.11 -9.25 -8.53
C MET A 114 3.44 -8.96 -7.83
N GLY A 115 4.48 -9.75 -8.05
CA GLY A 115 5.79 -9.55 -7.45
C GLY A 115 6.44 -8.23 -7.86
N VAL A 116 6.37 -7.88 -9.15
CA VAL A 116 6.87 -6.60 -9.65
C VAL A 116 6.07 -5.42 -9.11
N THR A 117 4.73 -5.53 -9.11
CA THR A 117 3.86 -4.48 -8.59
C THR A 117 4.12 -4.28 -7.10
N ALA A 118 4.21 -5.36 -6.32
CA ALA A 118 4.51 -5.29 -4.90
C ALA A 118 5.87 -4.64 -4.64
N PHE A 119 6.92 -5.07 -5.36
CA PHE A 119 8.26 -4.49 -5.27
C PHE A 119 8.27 -2.99 -5.56
N LEU A 120 7.61 -2.55 -6.63
CA LEU A 120 7.54 -1.13 -6.97
C LEU A 120 6.76 -0.34 -5.92
N SER A 121 5.69 -0.91 -5.37
CA SER A 121 4.87 -0.28 -4.32
C SER A 121 5.56 -0.17 -2.96
N MET A 122 6.69 -0.86 -2.75
CA MET A 122 7.54 -0.65 -1.56
C MET A 122 8.22 0.73 -1.59
N TRP A 123 8.38 1.33 -2.76
CA TRP A 123 9.19 2.55 -2.92
C TRP A 123 8.39 3.70 -3.51
N ILE A 124 7.29 3.38 -4.20
CA ILE A 124 6.40 4.29 -4.89
C ILE A 124 5.02 4.15 -4.26
N SER A 125 4.18 5.18 -4.34
CA SER A 125 2.82 5.12 -3.81
C SER A 125 1.96 4.07 -4.53
N ASN A 126 1.11 3.37 -3.77
CA ASN A 126 0.21 2.32 -4.29
C ASN A 126 -0.61 2.79 -5.50
N THR A 127 -1.11 4.02 -5.46
CA THR A 127 -1.89 4.62 -6.55
C THR A 127 -1.05 4.81 -7.82
N ALA A 128 0.17 5.34 -7.70
CA ALA A 128 1.05 5.55 -8.85
C ALA A 128 1.53 4.20 -9.43
N THR A 129 1.88 3.24 -8.58
CA THR A 129 2.26 1.90 -9.01
C THR A 129 1.12 1.21 -9.77
N THR A 130 -0.12 1.31 -9.27
CA THR A 130 -1.30 0.75 -9.94
C THR A 130 -1.57 1.43 -11.28
N ALA A 131 -1.57 2.77 -11.30
CA ALA A 131 -1.83 3.57 -12.51
C ALA A 131 -0.85 3.24 -13.65
N MET A 132 0.37 2.84 -13.31
CA MET A 132 1.39 2.43 -14.26
C MET A 132 1.29 0.95 -14.67
N MET A 133 1.08 0.05 -13.70
CA MET A 133 1.11 -1.39 -13.96
C MET A 133 -0.15 -1.88 -14.69
N VAL A 134 -1.31 -1.23 -14.47
CA VAL A 134 -2.58 -1.59 -15.12
C VAL A 134 -2.52 -1.45 -16.65
N PRO A 135 -2.06 -0.32 -17.24
CA PRO A 135 -1.88 -0.23 -18.69
C PRO A 135 -0.92 -1.29 -19.28
N ILE A 136 0.16 -1.64 -18.56
CA ILE A 136 1.10 -2.68 -18.99
C ILE A 136 0.42 -4.05 -18.98
N ALA A 137 -0.30 -4.37 -17.91
CA ALA A 137 -1.10 -5.59 -17.82
C ALA A 137 -2.15 -5.64 -18.93
N HIS A 138 -2.85 -4.53 -19.19
CA HIS A 138 -3.84 -4.43 -20.25
C HIS A 138 -3.23 -4.63 -21.65
N ALA A 139 -2.07 -4.04 -21.93
CA ALA A 139 -1.37 -4.23 -23.21
C ALA A 139 -0.96 -5.70 -23.43
N VAL A 140 -0.59 -6.41 -22.37
CA VAL A 140 -0.31 -7.86 -22.43
C VAL A 140 -1.60 -8.65 -22.65
N LEU A 141 -2.69 -8.31 -21.96
CA LEU A 141 -4.00 -8.96 -22.10
C LEU A 141 -4.58 -8.81 -23.51
N GLN A 142 -4.55 -7.62 -24.10
CA GLN A 142 -5.03 -7.38 -25.47
C GLN A 142 -4.33 -8.28 -26.51
N GLN A 143 -3.06 -8.59 -26.29
CA GLN A 143 -2.25 -9.41 -27.19
C GLN A 143 -2.49 -10.91 -26.97
N LEU A 144 -2.93 -11.30 -25.76
CA LEU A 144 -3.41 -12.65 -25.49
C LEU A 144 -4.79 -12.91 -26.12
N HIS A 145 -5.62 -11.86 -26.27
CA HIS A 145 -6.96 -11.93 -26.87
C HIS A 145 -6.98 -11.86 -28.40
N LYS A 146 -5.91 -11.37 -29.05
CA LYS A 146 -5.80 -11.44 -30.52
C LYS A 146 -5.75 -12.91 -30.96
N LYS A 147 -6.84 -13.41 -31.56
CA LYS A 147 -6.82 -14.68 -32.31
C LYS A 147 -5.72 -14.57 -33.38
N PRO A 148 -4.90 -15.62 -33.59
CA PRO A 148 -4.16 -15.69 -34.83
C PRO A 148 -5.21 -15.76 -35.94
N THR A 149 -5.38 -14.67 -36.68
CA THR A 149 -6.07 -14.71 -37.96
C THR A 149 -5.26 -15.68 -38.82
N GLY A 150 -5.78 -16.91 -38.93
CA GLY A 150 -5.39 -17.81 -40.00
C GLY A 150 -5.62 -17.07 -41.30
N LYS A 151 -4.63 -17.16 -42.18
CA LYS A 151 -4.78 -16.80 -43.58
C LYS A 151 -5.97 -17.57 -44.16
N ASP A 152 -6.66 -16.91 -45.08
CA ASP A 152 -7.69 -17.41 -45.98
C ASP A 152 -9.08 -17.63 -45.33
N VAL A 153 -9.98 -16.67 -45.52
CA VAL A 153 -11.38 -16.81 -45.99
C VAL A 153 -11.94 -15.38 -46.20
N GLU A 154 -12.69 -15.24 -47.28
CA GLU A 154 -13.09 -14.06 -48.04
C GLU A 154 -13.77 -12.92 -47.27
N GLU A 155 -13.62 -11.71 -47.81
CA GLU A 155 -14.40 -10.52 -47.47
C GLU A 155 -15.90 -10.79 -47.69
N GLY A 156 -16.64 -10.96 -46.60
CA GLY A 156 -18.10 -10.87 -46.57
C GLY A 156 -18.51 -9.66 -45.73
N CYS A 157 -19.14 -8.67 -46.37
CA CYS A 157 -19.76 -7.54 -45.70
C CYS A 157 -20.93 -8.01 -44.82
N ASP A 158 -20.83 -7.87 -43.50
CA ASP A 158 -21.98 -7.94 -42.61
C ASP A 158 -21.96 -6.79 -41.60
N ASN A 159 -23.10 -6.09 -41.54
CA ASN A 159 -23.35 -4.89 -40.72
C ASN A 159 -23.20 -5.17 -39.21
N PRO A 160 -22.83 -4.17 -38.40
CA PRO A 160 -22.79 -4.31 -36.94
C PRO A 160 -24.22 -4.19 -36.38
N THR A 161 -24.97 -5.28 -36.43
CA THR A 161 -26.19 -5.41 -35.62
C THR A 161 -25.75 -5.64 -34.17
N PHE A 162 -26.17 -4.76 -33.28
CA PHE A 162 -25.96 -4.85 -31.83
C PHE A 162 -26.77 -6.03 -31.28
N GLU A 163 -26.26 -7.25 -31.45
CA GLU A 163 -26.74 -8.40 -30.72
C GLU A 163 -25.91 -8.56 -29.44
N LEU A 164 -26.60 -8.55 -28.29
CA LEU A 164 -26.09 -9.02 -27.02
C LEU A 164 -25.81 -10.53 -27.13
N GLN A 165 -24.76 -10.88 -27.86
CA GLN A 165 -24.35 -12.26 -28.05
C GLN A 165 -23.71 -12.73 -26.76
N GLU A 166 -24.30 -13.76 -26.13
CA GLU A 166 -23.72 -14.37 -24.93
C GLU A 166 -22.26 -14.77 -25.23
N PRO A 167 -21.29 -14.41 -24.36
CA PRO A 167 -19.90 -14.73 -24.62
C PRO A 167 -19.76 -16.25 -24.77
N THR A 168 -19.15 -16.70 -25.87
CA THR A 168 -18.79 -18.11 -26.02
C THR A 168 -17.90 -18.55 -24.85
N GLY A 169 -17.91 -19.82 -24.44
CA GLY A 169 -17.16 -20.29 -23.25
C GLY A 169 -15.68 -19.86 -23.20
N GLN A 170 -15.03 -19.73 -24.37
CA GLN A 170 -13.65 -19.20 -24.50
C GLN A 170 -13.53 -17.68 -24.23
N GLN A 171 -14.53 -16.87 -24.62
CA GLN A 171 -14.60 -15.44 -24.30
C GLN A 171 -14.83 -15.22 -22.80
N GLN A 172 -15.65 -16.06 -22.16
CA GLN A 172 -15.89 -16.00 -20.71
C GLN A 172 -14.59 -16.26 -19.92
N GLU A 173 -13.80 -17.27 -20.30
CA GLU A 173 -12.50 -17.57 -19.69
C GLU A 173 -11.50 -16.41 -19.87
N GLN A 174 -11.48 -15.81 -21.06
CA GLN A 174 -10.62 -14.66 -21.37
C GLN A 174 -10.96 -13.42 -20.52
N LEU A 175 -12.25 -13.17 -20.30
CA LEU A 175 -12.74 -12.08 -19.44
C LEU A 175 -12.36 -12.32 -17.98
N ARG A 176 -12.57 -13.54 -17.46
CA ARG A 176 -12.18 -13.90 -16.09
C ARG A 176 -10.68 -13.75 -15.85
N PHE A 177 -9.86 -14.14 -16.83
CA PHE A 177 -8.41 -13.93 -16.74
C PHE A 177 -8.03 -12.43 -16.73
N SER A 178 -8.66 -11.62 -17.58
CA SER A 178 -8.45 -10.16 -17.64
C SER A 178 -8.81 -9.47 -16.32
N GLN A 179 -9.96 -9.86 -15.74
CA GLN A 179 -10.41 -9.39 -14.43
C GLN A 179 -9.42 -9.81 -13.32
N GLY A 180 -9.04 -11.08 -13.30
CA GLY A 180 -8.08 -11.62 -12.33
C GLY A 180 -6.73 -10.93 -12.40
N MET A 181 -6.22 -10.68 -13.61
CA MET A 181 -4.95 -9.97 -13.84
C MET A 181 -5.01 -8.50 -13.37
N SER A 182 -6.11 -7.80 -13.61
CA SER A 182 -6.29 -6.42 -13.15
C SER A 182 -6.34 -6.35 -11.62
N LEU A 183 -7.10 -7.25 -10.98
CA LEU A 183 -7.19 -7.35 -9.52
C LEU A 183 -5.87 -7.75 -8.86
N CYS A 184 -5.09 -8.63 -9.49
CA CYS A 184 -3.75 -8.99 -9.04
C CYS A 184 -2.84 -7.77 -8.88
N VAL A 185 -2.86 -6.87 -9.87
CA VAL A 185 -2.06 -5.63 -9.83
C VAL A 185 -2.55 -4.74 -8.68
N CYS A 186 -3.85 -4.49 -8.57
CA CYS A 186 -4.39 -3.63 -7.51
C CYS A 186 -4.08 -4.16 -6.09
N TYR A 187 -4.29 -5.45 -5.84
CA TYR A 187 -3.99 -6.05 -4.54
C TYR A 187 -2.49 -6.10 -4.26
N ALA A 188 -1.67 -6.42 -5.26
CA ALA A 188 -0.22 -6.45 -5.08
C ALA A 188 0.36 -5.07 -4.76
N ALA A 189 -0.18 -3.99 -5.33
CA ALA A 189 0.21 -2.63 -4.96
C ALA A 189 -0.07 -2.36 -3.47
N SER A 190 -1.31 -2.62 -3.03
CA SER A 190 -1.69 -2.43 -1.62
C SER A 190 -0.86 -3.28 -0.65
N ILE A 191 -0.60 -4.55 -0.98
CA ILE A 191 0.22 -5.46 -0.17
C ILE A 191 1.69 -5.03 -0.16
N GLY A 192 2.24 -4.65 -1.31
CA GLY A 192 3.64 -4.22 -1.44
C GLY A 192 3.97 -3.01 -0.59
N GLY A 193 3.05 -2.04 -0.51
CA GLY A 193 3.22 -0.83 0.31
C GLY A 193 3.38 -1.09 1.81
N ILE A 194 3.04 -2.28 2.31
CA ILE A 194 3.19 -2.65 3.72
C ILE A 194 4.67 -2.84 4.10
N ALA A 195 5.52 -3.29 3.18
CA ALA A 195 6.87 -3.79 3.48
C ALA A 195 7.85 -2.74 4.03
N THR A 196 7.72 -1.48 3.62
CA THR A 196 8.64 -0.38 3.97
C THR A 196 7.87 0.77 4.61
N LEU A 197 8.55 1.60 5.39
CA LEU A 197 7.91 2.78 5.98
C LEU A 197 7.38 3.74 4.91
N THR A 198 8.13 3.98 3.84
CA THR A 198 7.76 4.93 2.78
C THR A 198 6.74 4.38 1.77
N GLY A 199 6.43 3.07 1.80
CA GLY A 199 5.53 2.46 0.82
C GLY A 199 4.09 2.93 0.94
N THR A 200 3.56 3.00 2.16
CA THR A 200 2.19 3.47 2.42
C THR A 200 2.13 4.42 3.61
N THR A 201 1.31 5.47 3.49
CA THR A 201 1.20 6.52 4.52
C THR A 201 0.82 6.02 5.92
N PRO A 202 -0.09 5.02 6.09
CA PRO A 202 -0.35 4.40 7.39
C PRO A 202 0.89 3.98 8.18
N ASN A 203 1.93 3.48 7.52
CA ASN A 203 3.16 3.05 8.20
C ASN A 203 3.88 4.23 8.85
N LEU A 204 3.89 5.39 8.18
CA LEU A 204 4.51 6.62 8.68
C LEU A 204 3.66 7.29 9.76
N VAL A 205 2.32 7.23 9.65
CA VAL A 205 1.43 7.63 10.73
C VAL A 205 1.75 6.80 11.98
N LEU A 206 1.90 5.49 11.81
CA LEU A 206 2.23 4.58 12.89
C LEU A 206 3.57 4.91 13.54
N GLN A 207 4.63 5.03 12.75
CA GLN A 207 5.94 5.41 13.25
C GLN A 207 5.88 6.74 14.02
N GLY A 208 5.29 7.78 13.43
CA GLY A 208 5.25 9.12 14.02
C GLY A 208 4.41 9.18 15.29
N GLN A 209 3.29 8.45 15.35
CA GLN A 209 2.47 8.38 16.56
C GLN A 209 3.14 7.54 17.66
N VAL A 210 3.72 6.38 17.32
CA VAL A 210 4.42 5.54 18.31
C VAL A 210 5.58 6.30 18.94
N ASN A 211 6.39 7.00 18.15
CA ASN A 211 7.51 7.80 18.66
C ASN A 211 7.03 9.01 19.48
N SER A 212 5.87 9.59 19.15
CA SER A 212 5.29 10.69 19.91
C SER A 212 4.60 10.25 21.21
N LEU A 213 4.00 9.06 21.22
CA LEU A 213 3.24 8.53 22.35
C LEU A 213 4.12 7.74 23.32
N PHE A 214 5.22 7.16 22.85
CA PHE A 214 6.15 6.36 23.64
C PHE A 214 7.59 6.85 23.42
N PRO A 215 7.94 8.06 23.92
CA PRO A 215 9.25 8.67 23.65
C PRO A 215 10.43 7.89 24.23
N GLN A 216 10.22 7.04 25.25
CA GLN A 216 11.26 6.17 25.82
C GLN A 216 11.45 4.85 25.06
N ASN A 217 10.80 4.67 23.90
CA ASN A 217 10.87 3.41 23.15
C ASN A 217 12.21 3.17 22.44
N GLY A 218 13.23 4.03 22.59
CA GLY A 218 14.55 3.85 21.95
C GLY A 218 14.49 3.77 20.42
N ASN A 219 13.54 4.45 19.77
CA ASN A 219 13.33 4.42 18.32
C ASN A 219 13.16 3.00 17.74
N VAL A 220 12.42 2.14 18.46
CA VAL A 220 12.16 0.74 18.04
C VAL A 220 11.57 0.65 16.63
N VAL A 221 10.78 1.64 16.18
CA VAL A 221 10.23 1.69 14.81
C VAL A 221 11.12 2.56 13.92
N ASN A 222 12.22 1.99 13.47
CA ASN A 222 13.09 2.58 12.45
C ASN A 222 12.94 1.85 11.11
N PHE A 223 13.58 2.36 10.06
CA PHE A 223 13.44 1.75 8.73
C PHE A 223 13.84 0.27 8.69
N ALA A 224 14.95 -0.09 9.34
CA ALA A 224 15.49 -1.45 9.33
C ALA A 224 14.60 -2.43 10.12
N SER A 225 14.17 -2.03 11.32
CA SER A 225 13.32 -2.85 12.18
C SER A 225 11.92 -3.04 11.60
N TRP A 226 11.33 -1.98 11.01
CA TRP A 226 10.05 -2.07 10.31
C TRP A 226 10.16 -3.02 9.12
N PHE A 227 11.20 -2.90 8.31
CA PHE A 227 11.40 -3.79 7.17
C PHE A 227 11.55 -5.26 7.61
N GLY A 228 12.34 -5.51 8.66
CA GLY A 228 12.51 -6.86 9.23
C GLY A 228 11.19 -7.48 9.71
N PHE A 229 10.27 -6.66 10.21
CA PHE A 229 8.93 -7.09 10.63
C PHE A 229 7.93 -7.23 9.46
N ALA A 230 7.84 -6.21 8.61
CA ALA A 230 6.77 -6.07 7.64
C ALA A 230 7.04 -6.78 6.30
N PHE A 231 8.30 -6.91 5.89
CA PHE A 231 8.65 -7.57 4.63
C PHE A 231 8.26 -9.07 4.62
N PRO A 232 8.55 -9.88 5.66
CA PRO A 232 8.07 -11.26 5.71
C PRO A 232 6.55 -11.36 5.64
N THR A 233 5.84 -10.50 6.37
CA THR A 233 4.37 -10.46 6.36
C THR A 233 3.83 -10.09 4.98
N MET A 234 4.42 -9.11 4.31
CA MET A 234 4.07 -8.75 2.92
C MET A 234 4.27 -9.93 1.97
N ALA A 235 5.39 -10.65 2.06
CA ALA A 235 5.67 -11.80 1.20
C ALA A 235 4.64 -12.94 1.41
N ILE A 236 4.28 -13.21 2.66
CA ILE A 236 3.24 -14.20 3.00
C ILE A 236 1.89 -13.76 2.44
N LEU A 237 1.48 -12.51 2.68
CA LEU A 237 0.21 -11.98 2.19
C LEU A 237 0.14 -11.97 0.65
N LEU A 238 1.25 -11.64 -0.02
CA LEU A 238 1.32 -11.65 -1.48
C LEU A 238 1.15 -13.07 -2.03
N LEU A 239 1.78 -14.07 -1.40
CA LEU A 239 1.64 -15.47 -1.79
C LEU A 239 0.21 -15.98 -1.54
N LEU A 240 -0.39 -15.66 -0.39
CA LEU A 240 -1.77 -16.03 -0.07
C LEU A 240 -2.76 -15.38 -1.03
N SER A 241 -2.58 -14.09 -1.34
CA SER A 241 -3.39 -13.35 -2.32
C SER A 241 -3.26 -13.96 -3.72
N TRP A 242 -2.04 -14.31 -4.14
CA TRP A 242 -1.80 -14.97 -5.42
C TRP A 242 -2.50 -16.33 -5.50
N LEU A 243 -2.37 -17.18 -4.47
CA LEU A 243 -3.06 -18.47 -4.42
C LEU A 243 -4.59 -18.31 -4.48
N TRP A 244 -5.14 -17.37 -3.71
CA TRP A 244 -6.56 -17.08 -3.69
C TRP A 244 -7.07 -16.64 -5.07
N LEU A 245 -6.41 -15.67 -5.71
CA LEU A 245 -6.79 -15.15 -7.03
C LEU A 245 -6.60 -16.20 -8.12
N GLN A 246 -5.57 -17.04 -8.03
CA GLN A 246 -5.37 -18.15 -8.95
C GLN A 246 -6.54 -19.14 -8.88
N ILE A 247 -6.95 -19.55 -7.67
CA ILE A 247 -8.07 -20.48 -7.48
C ILE A 247 -9.38 -19.87 -8.00
N LEU A 248 -9.64 -18.59 -7.70
CA LEU A 248 -10.88 -17.92 -8.05
C LEU A 248 -11.05 -17.68 -9.57
N PHE A 249 -9.97 -17.30 -10.26
CA PHE A 249 -10.05 -16.87 -11.66
C PHE A 249 -9.56 -17.91 -12.67
N LEU A 250 -8.62 -18.79 -12.33
CA LEU A 250 -8.08 -19.82 -13.24
C LEU A 250 -8.46 -21.25 -12.86
N GLY A 251 -8.83 -21.49 -11.60
CA GLY A 251 -9.08 -22.84 -11.09
C GLY A 251 -7.84 -23.75 -11.16
N PHE A 252 -8.06 -25.07 -11.05
CA PHE A 252 -6.97 -26.07 -11.01
C PHE A 252 -6.50 -26.57 -12.39
N LYS A 253 -7.18 -26.21 -13.48
CA LYS A 253 -6.86 -26.70 -14.84
C LYS A 253 -6.24 -25.58 -15.68
N THR A 254 -5.03 -25.78 -16.21
CA THR A 254 -4.48 -24.89 -17.25
C THR A 254 -3.75 -25.66 -18.35
N PRO A 255 -4.21 -25.57 -19.60
CA PRO A 255 -3.31 -25.73 -20.74
C PRO A 255 -3.48 -24.55 -21.72
N TRP A 256 -2.69 -23.50 -21.53
CA TRP A 256 -2.49 -22.44 -22.53
C TRP A 256 -1.03 -22.50 -22.99
N GLY A 257 -0.77 -23.22 -24.08
CA GLY A 257 0.58 -23.46 -24.60
C GLY A 257 1.04 -22.46 -25.68
N ILE A 258 0.11 -21.88 -26.44
CA ILE A 258 0.42 -21.17 -27.70
C ILE A 258 0.45 -19.64 -27.52
N GLN A 259 -0.47 -19.04 -26.76
CA GLN A 259 -0.52 -17.59 -26.51
C GLN A 259 0.65 -17.03 -25.68
N ARG A 260 1.48 -17.91 -25.11
CA ARG A 260 2.65 -17.55 -24.32
C ARG A 260 3.62 -16.66 -25.10
N ARG A 261 4.00 -17.09 -26.31
CA ARG A 261 4.99 -16.37 -27.13
C ARG A 261 4.53 -14.96 -27.51
N ALA A 262 3.22 -14.72 -27.60
CA ALA A 262 2.68 -13.38 -27.88
C ALA A 262 2.86 -12.43 -26.69
N ALA A 263 2.48 -12.83 -25.47
CA ALA A 263 2.67 -12.01 -24.27
C ALA A 263 4.15 -11.65 -24.04
N PHE A 264 5.05 -12.62 -24.17
CA PHE A 264 6.49 -12.38 -24.01
C PHE A 264 7.03 -11.40 -25.07
N ARG A 265 6.57 -11.49 -26.32
CA ARG A 265 6.99 -10.60 -27.40
C ARG A 265 6.59 -9.14 -27.13
N VAL A 266 5.44 -8.91 -26.50
CA VAL A 266 4.96 -7.56 -26.13
C VAL A 266 5.84 -6.95 -25.05
N ILE A 267 6.11 -7.70 -23.98
CA ILE A 267 6.99 -7.27 -22.89
C ILE A 267 8.40 -6.98 -23.44
N GLN A 268 8.90 -7.85 -24.33
CA GLN A 268 10.19 -7.66 -24.97
C GLN A 268 10.21 -6.42 -25.88
N THR A 269 9.11 -6.14 -26.59
CA THR A 269 8.99 -4.96 -27.46
C THR A 269 8.97 -3.68 -26.62
N GLU A 270 8.19 -3.64 -25.54
CA GLU A 270 8.18 -2.53 -24.58
C GLU A 270 9.55 -2.32 -23.91
N HIS A 271 10.25 -3.40 -23.56
CA HIS A 271 11.60 -3.29 -23.00
C HIS A 271 12.61 -2.76 -24.03
N LYS A 272 12.53 -3.20 -25.29
CA LYS A 272 13.38 -2.70 -26.37
C LYS A 272 13.13 -1.22 -26.68
N ARG A 273 11.88 -0.75 -26.54
CA ARG A 273 11.52 0.67 -26.72
C ARG A 273 12.19 1.61 -25.71
N LEU A 274 12.60 1.11 -24.54
CA LEU A 274 13.33 1.91 -23.53
C LEU A 274 14.80 2.18 -23.88
N GLY A 275 15.37 1.50 -24.88
CA GLY A 275 16.78 1.69 -25.27
C GLY A 275 17.80 1.34 -24.17
N PRO A 276 19.08 1.69 -24.37
CA PRO A 276 20.12 1.51 -23.36
C PRO A 276 19.92 2.43 -22.14
N MET A 277 20.46 2.03 -20.98
CA MET A 277 20.33 2.77 -19.73
C MET A 277 21.09 4.10 -19.79
N SER A 278 20.39 5.22 -19.63
CA SER A 278 20.97 6.57 -19.65
C SER A 278 21.89 6.82 -18.44
N PHE A 279 22.70 7.87 -18.50
CA PHE A 279 23.51 8.28 -17.34
C PHE A 279 22.61 8.62 -16.14
N ALA A 280 21.55 9.40 -16.35
CA ALA A 280 20.59 9.75 -15.30
C ALA A 280 19.94 8.51 -14.65
N GLU A 281 19.52 7.52 -15.43
CA GLU A 281 18.97 6.28 -14.87
C GLU A 281 19.98 5.56 -13.96
N LYS A 282 21.26 5.52 -14.36
CA LYS A 282 22.34 4.92 -13.55
C LYS A 282 22.59 5.73 -12.29
N ALA A 283 22.66 7.06 -12.39
CA ALA A 283 22.89 7.95 -11.26
C ALA A 283 21.76 7.83 -10.22
N VAL A 284 20.49 7.85 -10.65
CA VAL A 284 19.33 7.63 -9.78
C VAL A 284 19.37 6.23 -9.16
N SER A 285 19.77 5.20 -9.92
CA SER A 285 19.93 3.84 -9.37
C SER A 285 20.98 3.78 -8.25
N VAL A 286 22.13 4.44 -8.44
CA VAL A 286 23.20 4.50 -7.43
C VAL A 286 22.72 5.26 -6.20
N LEU A 287 22.05 6.41 -6.36
CA LEU A 287 21.51 7.18 -5.25
C LEU A 287 20.42 6.42 -4.49
N PHE A 288 19.57 5.70 -5.20
CA PHE A 288 18.54 4.85 -4.59
C PHE A 288 19.15 3.69 -3.78
N VAL A 289 20.14 2.98 -4.33
CA VAL A 289 20.86 1.92 -3.58
C VAL A 289 21.58 2.52 -2.38
N THR A 290 22.20 3.69 -2.53
CA THR A 290 22.88 4.41 -1.43
C THR A 290 21.91 4.77 -0.32
N LEU A 291 20.72 5.29 -0.66
CA LEU A 291 19.66 5.59 0.30
C LEU A 291 19.27 4.34 1.11
N VAL A 292 19.00 3.23 0.42
CA VAL A 292 18.62 1.97 1.08
C VAL A 292 19.74 1.50 2.00
N VAL A 293 20.99 1.47 1.54
CA VAL A 293 22.13 1.09 2.38
C VAL A 293 22.25 1.99 3.60
N LEU A 294 22.14 3.31 3.45
CA LEU A 294 22.20 4.25 4.57
C LEU A 294 21.08 4.01 5.59
N TRP A 295 19.84 3.75 5.16
CA TRP A 295 18.74 3.41 6.08
C TRP A 295 19.00 2.12 6.86
N PHE A 296 19.42 1.04 6.20
CA PHE A 296 19.67 -0.24 6.87
C PHE A 296 20.89 -0.22 7.79
N THR A 297 21.87 0.61 7.51
CA THR A 297 23.12 0.71 8.28
C THR A 297 23.10 1.80 9.36
N ARG A 298 22.03 2.62 9.45
CA ARG A 298 21.92 3.74 10.40
C ARG A 298 21.86 3.27 11.85
N GLU A 299 20.85 2.45 12.15
CA GLU A 299 20.60 1.84 13.47
C GLU A 299 20.09 0.39 13.29
N PRO A 300 20.95 -0.53 12.81
CA PRO A 300 20.54 -1.90 12.49
C PRO A 300 20.14 -2.73 13.73
N GLY A 301 20.58 -2.32 14.93
CA GLY A 301 20.29 -2.99 16.21
C GLY A 301 21.17 -4.21 16.51
N PHE A 302 21.80 -4.84 15.52
CA PHE A 302 22.72 -5.98 15.71
C PHE A 302 24.21 -5.61 15.64
N PHE A 303 24.56 -4.47 15.03
CA PHE A 303 25.87 -3.84 15.14
C PHE A 303 25.71 -2.34 15.35
N LEU A 304 26.78 -1.68 15.79
CA LEU A 304 26.81 -0.24 15.97
C LEU A 304 26.71 0.45 14.59
N GLY A 305 25.54 1.00 14.30
CA GLY A 305 25.29 1.66 13.02
C GLY A 305 26.04 2.98 12.87
N TRP A 306 26.14 3.48 11.64
CA TRP A 306 26.89 4.71 11.36
C TRP A 306 26.27 5.93 12.05
N GLY A 307 24.96 5.91 12.34
CA GLY A 307 24.27 6.99 13.05
C GLY A 307 24.86 7.21 14.45
N ASN A 308 25.02 6.11 15.20
CA ASN A 308 25.58 6.14 16.56
C ASN A 308 27.09 6.39 16.57
N LEU A 309 27.82 6.00 15.51
CA LEU A 309 29.28 6.16 15.44
C LEU A 309 29.69 7.57 15.00
N ALA A 310 29.02 8.11 13.98
CA ALA A 310 29.39 9.39 13.38
C ALA A 310 28.70 10.59 14.04
N PHE A 311 27.49 10.39 14.58
CA PHE A 311 26.67 11.46 15.18
C PHE A 311 26.03 11.02 16.52
N PRO A 312 26.82 10.66 17.55
CA PRO A 312 26.28 10.32 18.86
C PRO A 312 25.78 11.55 19.62
N ASP A 313 24.62 11.42 20.26
CA ASP A 313 24.14 12.34 21.31
C ASP A 313 24.84 12.07 22.65
N GLU A 314 24.56 12.87 23.69
CA GLU A 314 25.11 12.72 25.05
C GLU A 314 24.86 11.33 25.65
N GLU A 315 23.80 10.65 25.22
CA GLU A 315 23.43 9.28 25.62
C GLU A 315 23.97 8.19 24.69
N GLY A 316 24.72 8.54 23.63
CA GLY A 316 25.26 7.61 22.63
C GLY A 316 24.26 7.16 21.55
N ASN A 317 23.07 7.77 21.49
CA ASN A 317 22.04 7.54 20.46
C ASN A 317 22.32 8.36 19.19
N SER A 318 21.85 7.91 18.02
CA SER A 318 22.04 8.65 16.77
C SER A 318 21.25 9.96 16.77
N MET A 319 21.94 11.09 16.61
CA MET A 319 21.30 12.37 16.30
C MET A 319 20.70 12.39 14.88
N ALA A 320 21.22 11.56 13.97
CA ALA A 320 20.71 11.42 12.62
C ALA A 320 19.49 10.50 12.58
N SER A 321 18.39 10.98 12.01
CA SER A 321 17.15 10.22 11.80
C SER A 321 17.07 9.59 10.41
N ASP A 322 16.08 8.71 10.19
CA ASP A 322 15.77 8.18 8.87
C ASP A 322 15.38 9.31 7.88
N ALA A 323 14.74 10.38 8.37
CA ALA A 323 14.38 11.54 7.57
C ALA A 323 15.60 12.33 7.08
N THR A 324 16.64 12.43 7.92
CA THR A 324 17.89 13.13 7.60
C THR A 324 18.55 12.49 6.36
N VAL A 325 18.58 11.16 6.31
CA VAL A 325 19.12 10.40 5.18
C VAL A 325 18.31 10.66 3.91
N ALA A 326 16.97 10.62 4.02
CA ALA A 326 16.08 10.82 2.87
C ALA A 326 16.21 12.23 2.27
N ILE A 327 16.29 13.26 3.11
CA ILE A 327 16.50 14.64 2.67
C ILE A 327 17.89 14.84 2.11
N PHE A 328 18.93 14.24 2.70
CA PHE A 328 20.30 14.32 2.18
C PHE A 328 20.39 13.80 0.74
N ILE A 329 19.84 12.61 0.47
CA ILE A 329 19.76 12.07 -0.90
C ILE A 329 18.86 12.93 -1.79
N GLY A 330 17.75 13.44 -1.25
CA GLY A 330 16.87 14.40 -1.93
C GLY A 330 17.62 15.64 -2.42
N VAL A 331 18.47 16.24 -1.59
CA VAL A 331 19.30 17.39 -1.95
C VAL A 331 20.31 17.01 -3.03
N ILE A 332 20.95 15.84 -2.93
CA ILE A 332 21.90 15.36 -3.95
C ILE A 332 21.22 15.21 -5.32
N LEU A 333 19.95 14.79 -5.38
CA LEU A 333 19.19 14.72 -6.64
C LEU A 333 19.01 16.08 -7.33
N PHE A 334 19.03 17.19 -6.59
CA PHE A 334 19.04 18.54 -7.15
C PHE A 334 20.42 19.04 -7.55
N LEU A 335 21.50 18.39 -7.08
CA LEU A 335 22.88 18.77 -7.36
C LEU A 335 23.48 17.99 -8.55
N VAL A 336 23.14 16.71 -8.68
CA VAL A 336 23.73 15.84 -9.71
C VAL A 336 23.12 16.15 -11.08
N PRO A 337 23.95 16.37 -12.12
CA PRO A 337 23.46 16.60 -13.48
C PRO A 337 22.90 15.33 -14.13
N SER A 338 21.95 15.50 -15.06
CA SER A 338 21.33 14.39 -15.79
C SER A 338 22.22 13.73 -16.83
N ASP A 339 23.22 14.46 -17.33
CA ASP A 339 24.23 13.97 -18.26
C ASP A 339 25.60 14.40 -17.78
N ILE A 340 26.63 13.67 -18.19
CA ILE A 340 28.02 14.05 -17.93
C ILE A 340 28.25 15.38 -18.66
N PRO A 341 28.55 16.48 -17.96
CA PRO A 341 28.87 17.73 -18.64
C PRO A 341 30.07 17.47 -19.54
N GLY A 342 29.87 17.68 -20.85
CA GLY A 342 30.86 17.31 -21.87
C GLY A 342 32.24 17.90 -21.55
N LEU A 343 33.24 17.03 -21.40
CA LEU A 343 34.66 17.39 -21.42
C LEU A 343 35.15 17.71 -22.83
N THR A 344 34.37 17.36 -23.86
CA THR A 344 34.70 17.56 -25.28
C THR A 344 33.66 18.47 -25.94
N GLN A 345 34.13 19.63 -26.39
CA GLN A 345 33.41 20.50 -27.32
C GLN A 345 33.21 19.76 -28.65
N ASP A 346 32.03 19.87 -29.26
CA ASP A 346 31.90 19.61 -30.68
C ASP A 346 32.80 20.62 -31.44
N PRO A 347 33.77 20.18 -32.26
CA PRO A 347 34.69 21.08 -32.96
C PRO A 347 33.97 22.05 -33.92
N GLU A 348 32.76 21.70 -34.36
CA GLU A 348 31.99 22.42 -35.38
C GLU A 348 31.01 23.46 -34.82
N ASN A 349 30.70 23.45 -33.52
CA ASN A 349 29.78 24.42 -32.90
C ASN A 349 30.25 24.82 -31.48
N PRO A 350 31.05 25.90 -31.35
CA PRO A 350 31.44 26.45 -30.05
C PRO A 350 30.26 27.22 -29.42
N GLY A 351 29.19 26.52 -29.07
CA GLY A 351 28.07 27.06 -28.31
C GLY A 351 28.38 27.15 -26.81
N ARG A 352 27.73 28.08 -26.10
CA ARG A 352 27.76 28.15 -24.63
C ARG A 352 27.41 26.77 -24.06
N LEU A 353 28.29 26.17 -23.26
CA LEU A 353 27.98 24.94 -22.52
C LEU A 353 26.72 25.18 -21.70
N LYS A 354 25.60 24.61 -22.13
CA LYS A 354 24.37 24.62 -21.35
C LYS A 354 24.49 23.46 -20.37
N ALA A 355 24.65 23.78 -19.09
CA ALA A 355 24.70 22.75 -18.05
C ALA A 355 23.45 21.86 -18.19
N PRO A 356 23.62 20.52 -18.24
CA PRO A 356 22.49 19.61 -18.26
C PRO A 356 21.62 19.84 -17.01
N PRO A 357 20.29 19.68 -17.12
CA PRO A 357 19.42 19.84 -15.98
C PRO A 357 19.81 18.85 -14.87
N ALA A 358 19.56 19.20 -13.61
CA ALA A 358 19.74 18.27 -12.51
C ALA A 358 18.80 17.05 -12.64
N LEU A 359 19.10 15.95 -11.94
CA LEU A 359 18.26 14.76 -11.92
C LEU A 359 16.83 15.05 -11.47
N LEU A 360 16.66 16.04 -10.60
CA LEU A 360 15.36 16.53 -10.15
C LEU A 360 15.30 18.06 -10.23
N ASN A 361 14.15 18.59 -10.64
CA ASN A 361 13.88 20.02 -10.67
C ASN A 361 12.61 20.33 -9.86
N TRP A 362 12.48 21.57 -9.38
CA TRP A 362 11.38 21.92 -8.49
C TRP A 362 10.02 21.88 -9.18
N LYS A 363 9.98 22.13 -10.49
CA LYS A 363 8.74 22.07 -11.28
C LYS A 363 8.16 20.65 -11.29
N THR A 364 9.00 19.65 -11.57
CA THR A 364 8.64 18.22 -11.55
C THR A 364 8.20 17.79 -10.15
N VAL A 365 8.89 18.25 -9.10
CA VAL A 365 8.48 17.97 -7.72
C VAL A 365 7.11 18.57 -7.43
N ASN A 366 6.87 19.83 -7.76
CA ASN A 366 5.59 20.49 -7.50
C ASN A 366 4.42 19.83 -8.23
N GLU A 367 4.64 19.36 -9.47
CA GLU A 367 3.61 18.69 -10.28
C GLU A 367 3.31 17.27 -9.79
N LYS A 368 4.31 16.52 -9.32
CA LYS A 368 4.15 15.09 -8.95
C LYS A 368 3.98 14.83 -7.46
N MET A 369 4.33 15.78 -6.59
CA MET A 369 4.29 15.58 -5.15
C MET A 369 2.84 15.61 -4.62
N PRO A 370 2.39 14.56 -3.90
CA PRO A 370 1.07 14.53 -3.28
C PRO A 370 1.04 15.36 -1.99
N TRP A 371 1.06 16.69 -2.12
CA TRP A 371 1.02 17.64 -0.98
C TRP A 371 -0.17 17.41 -0.04
N ASN A 372 -1.28 16.91 -0.59
CA ASN A 372 -2.46 16.54 0.18
C ASN A 372 -2.15 15.53 1.29
N ILE A 373 -1.31 14.52 1.00
CA ILE A 373 -0.94 13.48 1.96
C ILE A 373 0.04 14.03 3.01
N VAL A 374 0.98 14.90 2.60
CA VAL A 374 1.94 15.55 3.51
C VAL A 374 1.22 16.40 4.57
N ILE A 375 0.20 17.15 4.15
CA ILE A 375 -0.62 17.96 5.08
C ILE A 375 -1.50 17.06 5.96
N LEU A 376 -2.05 15.98 5.38
CA LEU A 376 -2.88 15.00 6.08
C LEU A 376 -2.14 14.35 7.26
N LEU A 377 -0.89 13.92 7.05
CA LEU A 377 -0.02 13.39 8.09
C LEU A 377 0.14 14.37 9.26
N GLY A 378 0.45 15.63 8.95
CA GLY A 378 0.60 16.68 9.96
C GLY A 378 -0.67 16.93 10.78
N GLY A 379 -1.84 16.94 10.13
CA GLY A 379 -3.13 17.04 10.81
C GLY A 379 -3.40 15.86 11.74
N GLY A 380 -2.97 14.66 11.36
CA GLY A 380 -3.07 13.47 12.20
C GLY A 380 -2.19 13.52 13.44
N PHE A 381 -0.95 14.02 13.30
CA PHE A 381 -0.07 14.22 14.44
C PHE A 381 -0.58 15.32 15.37
N ALA A 382 -1.11 16.40 14.81
CA ALA A 382 -1.79 17.43 15.57
C ALA A 382 -2.94 16.84 16.39
N LEU A 383 -3.81 16.02 15.77
CA LEU A 383 -4.91 15.35 16.47
C LEU A 383 -4.45 14.50 17.66
N ALA A 384 -3.41 13.69 17.45
CA ALA A 384 -2.84 12.86 18.50
C ALA A 384 -2.31 13.73 19.66
N LYS A 385 -1.58 14.81 19.37
CA LYS A 385 -1.05 15.72 20.38
C LYS A 385 -2.14 16.49 21.13
N GLY A 386 -3.19 16.91 20.43
CA GLY A 386 -4.36 17.54 21.04
C GLY A 386 -5.09 16.61 22.00
N SER A 387 -5.23 15.34 21.62
CA SER A 387 -5.86 14.29 22.45
C SER A 387 -5.07 14.01 23.73
N GLU A 388 -3.74 14.02 23.64
CA GLU A 388 -2.84 13.90 24.79
C GLU A 388 -2.94 15.12 25.71
N LYS A 389 -2.78 16.33 25.16
CA LYS A 389 -2.78 17.58 25.95
C LYS A 389 -4.12 17.89 26.61
N SER A 390 -5.23 17.50 25.98
CA SER A 390 -6.57 17.73 26.54
C SER A 390 -6.94 16.73 27.64
N GLY A 391 -6.18 15.65 27.84
CA GLY A 391 -6.55 14.55 28.72
C GLY A 391 -7.63 13.62 28.14
N LEU A 392 -8.06 13.85 26.89
CA LEU A 392 -9.07 13.01 26.23
C LEU A 392 -8.60 11.57 26.07
N SER A 393 -7.32 11.35 25.71
CA SER A 393 -6.75 10.01 25.57
C SER A 393 -6.78 9.21 26.88
N GLU A 394 -6.51 9.86 28.01
CA GLU A 394 -6.55 9.22 29.34
C GLU A 394 -8.00 8.95 29.78
N TRP A 395 -8.90 9.91 29.55
CA TRP A 395 -10.32 9.73 29.84
C TRP A 395 -10.93 8.57 29.05
N LEU A 396 -10.63 8.47 27.75
CA LEU A 396 -11.11 7.39 26.89
C LEU A 396 -10.50 6.04 27.32
N GLY A 397 -9.20 6.01 27.63
CA GLY A 397 -8.53 4.82 28.16
C GLY A 397 -9.20 4.28 29.43
N ASN A 398 -9.49 5.16 30.40
CA ASN A 398 -10.17 4.80 31.66
C ASN A 398 -11.60 4.26 31.45
N LYS A 399 -12.28 4.67 30.36
CA LYS A 399 -13.59 4.12 29.99
C LYS A 399 -13.49 2.77 29.28
N LEU A 400 -12.35 2.48 28.68
CA LEU A 400 -12.06 1.22 28.01
C LEU A 400 -11.40 0.18 28.95
N THR A 401 -11.02 0.55 30.17
CA THR A 401 -10.52 -0.36 31.22
C THR A 401 -11.37 -1.62 31.43
N PRO A 402 -12.72 -1.62 31.37
CA PRO A 402 -13.50 -2.85 31.47
C PRO A 402 -13.18 -3.89 30.38
N LEU A 403 -12.65 -3.46 29.23
CA LEU A 403 -12.18 -4.36 28.17
C LEU A 403 -10.88 -5.08 28.54
N GLU A 404 -10.16 -4.72 29.60
CA GLU A 404 -9.00 -5.49 30.09
C GLU A 404 -9.38 -6.93 30.48
N ASN A 405 -10.65 -7.16 30.83
CA ASN A 405 -11.16 -8.50 31.13
C ASN A 405 -11.43 -9.34 29.87
N VAL A 406 -11.39 -8.74 28.68
CA VAL A 406 -11.58 -9.45 27.41
C VAL A 406 -10.23 -10.01 26.95
N PRO A 407 -10.18 -11.27 26.49
CA PRO A 407 -8.93 -11.84 25.97
C PRO A 407 -8.33 -10.95 24.88
N PRO A 408 -7.03 -10.60 24.97
CA PRO A 408 -6.32 -9.80 23.96
C PRO A 408 -6.57 -10.20 22.48
N PRO A 409 -6.68 -11.50 22.12
CA PRO A 409 -6.95 -11.89 20.73
C PRO A 409 -8.37 -11.50 20.26
N ALA A 410 -9.35 -11.51 21.16
CA ALA A 410 -10.71 -11.11 20.82
C ALA A 410 -10.79 -9.60 20.56
N ILE A 411 -10.07 -8.79 21.36
CA ILE A 411 -9.94 -7.34 21.12
C ILE A 411 -9.26 -7.10 19.77
N ALA A 412 -8.16 -7.80 19.48
CA ALA A 412 -7.47 -7.68 18.20
C ALA A 412 -8.38 -8.05 17.01
N LEU A 413 -9.15 -9.14 17.12
CA LEU A 413 -10.10 -9.55 16.08
C LEU A 413 -11.18 -8.47 15.83
N ILE A 414 -11.79 -7.95 16.90
CA ILE A 414 -12.83 -6.92 16.81
C ILE A 414 -12.27 -5.65 16.17
N VAL A 415 -11.09 -5.21 16.61
CA VAL A 415 -10.39 -4.05 16.06
C VAL A 415 -10.05 -4.26 14.59
N CYS A 416 -9.48 -5.41 14.23
CA CYS A 416 -9.14 -5.72 12.84
C CYS A 416 -10.38 -5.73 11.95
N LEU A 417 -11.49 -6.33 12.38
CA LEU A 417 -12.74 -6.36 11.62
C LEU A 417 -13.32 -4.96 11.46
N LEU A 418 -13.30 -4.15 12.52
CA LEU A 418 -13.76 -2.77 12.50
C LEU A 418 -12.93 -1.92 11.54
N VAL A 419 -11.60 -1.95 11.66
CA VAL A 419 -10.68 -1.20 10.80
C VAL A 419 -10.77 -1.68 9.35
N ALA A 420 -10.86 -2.99 9.11
CA ALA A 420 -11.04 -3.55 7.78
C ALA A 420 -12.34 -3.07 7.14
N THR A 421 -13.46 -3.07 7.87
CA THR A 421 -14.74 -2.58 7.34
C THR A 421 -14.69 -1.08 7.05
N PHE A 422 -14.05 -0.32 7.94
CA PHE A 422 -13.96 1.13 7.80
C PHE A 422 -13.04 1.56 6.66
N THR A 423 -11.99 0.79 6.37
CA THR A 423 -11.05 1.06 5.27
C THR A 423 -11.65 0.83 3.89
N GLU A 424 -12.75 0.08 3.79
CA GLU A 424 -13.52 -0.06 2.54
C GLU A 424 -14.29 1.21 2.19
N CYS A 425 -14.72 1.98 3.21
CA CYS A 425 -15.52 3.18 3.03
C CYS A 425 -14.73 4.49 3.15
N THR A 426 -13.51 4.43 3.68
CA THR A 426 -12.70 5.62 4.00
C THR A 426 -11.25 5.43 3.55
N SER A 427 -10.58 6.50 3.13
CA SER A 427 -9.15 6.49 2.78
C SER A 427 -8.28 5.86 3.88
N ASN A 428 -7.35 4.97 3.49
CA ASN A 428 -6.42 4.27 4.38
C ASN A 428 -5.73 5.20 5.38
N VAL A 429 -5.30 6.38 4.93
CA VAL A 429 -4.56 7.34 5.76
C VAL A 429 -5.45 7.96 6.83
N ALA A 430 -6.68 8.33 6.47
CA ALA A 430 -7.65 8.89 7.40
C ALA A 430 -8.06 7.84 8.44
N THR A 431 -8.32 6.60 8.01
CA THR A 431 -8.63 5.47 8.90
C THR A 431 -7.52 5.26 9.94
N THR A 432 -6.26 5.13 9.52
CA THR A 432 -5.14 4.96 10.46
C THR A 432 -5.02 6.15 11.40
N THR A 433 -5.16 7.38 10.90
CA THR A 433 -5.05 8.59 11.70
C THR A 433 -6.11 8.68 12.80
N LEU A 434 -7.34 8.24 12.50
CA LEU A 434 -8.46 8.24 13.44
C LEU A 434 -8.36 7.13 14.49
N PHE A 435 -8.05 5.90 14.08
CA PHE A 435 -8.09 4.74 14.97
C PHE A 435 -6.82 4.56 15.79
N LEU A 436 -5.65 4.93 15.25
CA LEU A 436 -4.38 4.62 15.91
C LEU A 436 -4.20 5.29 17.29
N PRO A 437 -4.61 6.55 17.54
CA PRO A 437 -4.56 7.15 18.88
C PRO A 437 -5.42 6.39 19.90
N ILE A 438 -6.58 5.89 19.46
CA ILE A 438 -7.51 5.11 20.29
C ILE A 438 -6.86 3.76 20.63
N LEU A 439 -6.29 3.08 19.63
CA LEU A 439 -5.59 1.81 19.82
C LEU A 439 -4.35 1.93 20.71
N ALA A 440 -3.60 3.03 20.60
CA ALA A 440 -2.47 3.28 21.48
C ALA A 440 -2.90 3.50 22.94
N SER A 441 -4.06 4.15 23.17
CA SER A 441 -4.62 4.30 24.51
C SER A 441 -5.09 2.96 25.11
N LEU A 442 -5.62 2.04 24.29
CA LEU A 442 -5.93 0.66 24.68
C LEU A 442 -4.66 -0.17 24.95
N ALA A 443 -3.61 -0.01 24.14
CA ALA A 443 -2.38 -0.77 24.27
C ALA A 443 -1.60 -0.43 25.54
N ARG A 444 -1.65 0.83 26.02
CA ARG A 444 -1.09 1.24 27.31
C ARG A 444 -1.70 0.48 28.49
N ALA A 445 -2.93 -0.01 28.34
CA ALA A 445 -3.63 -0.80 29.35
C ALA A 445 -3.34 -2.32 29.25
N GLY A 446 -2.81 -2.82 28.12
CA GLY A 446 -2.66 -4.25 27.86
C GLY A 446 -1.35 -4.64 27.17
N PHE A 447 -0.31 -4.89 27.97
CA PHE A 447 1.04 -5.28 27.52
C PHE A 447 1.11 -6.59 26.68
N LEU A 448 0.05 -7.42 26.68
CA LEU A 448 0.05 -8.78 26.11
C LEU A 448 -0.61 -8.90 24.71
N LEU A 449 -0.99 -7.80 24.05
CA LEU A 449 -1.83 -7.83 22.83
C LEU A 449 -1.06 -8.19 21.54
N ASN A 450 0.21 -7.80 21.42
CA ASN A 450 0.95 -7.91 20.15
C ASN A 450 1.58 -9.29 19.93
N VAL A 451 1.96 -10.01 20.99
CA VAL A 451 2.65 -11.31 20.88
C VAL A 451 1.66 -12.46 20.71
N ILE A 452 0.47 -12.36 21.32
CA ILE A 452 -0.54 -13.42 21.28
C ILE A 452 -1.40 -13.35 20.01
N GLY A 453 -1.60 -12.18 19.41
CA GLY A 453 -2.40 -12.01 18.19
C GLY A 453 -1.87 -12.82 16.99
N VAL A 454 -0.55 -12.81 16.78
CA VAL A 454 0.10 -13.60 15.71
C VAL A 454 0.04 -15.11 16.01
N LEU A 455 0.22 -15.49 17.28
CA LEU A 455 0.17 -16.88 17.74
C LEU A 455 -1.25 -17.47 17.65
N VAL A 456 -2.28 -16.69 17.95
CA VAL A 456 -3.69 -17.12 17.91
C VAL A 456 -4.24 -17.16 16.50
N ILE A 457 -3.84 -16.25 15.59
CA ILE A 457 -4.18 -16.39 14.16
C ILE A 457 -3.59 -17.69 13.61
N THR A 458 -2.35 -18.04 13.99
CA THR A 458 -1.69 -19.27 13.56
C THR A 458 -2.33 -20.54 14.15
N LEU A 459 -2.77 -20.50 15.42
CA LEU A 459 -3.48 -21.61 16.07
C LEU A 459 -4.94 -21.75 15.60
N ALA A 460 -5.67 -20.65 15.43
CA ALA A 460 -7.08 -20.66 15.03
C ALA A 460 -7.28 -21.17 13.60
N ILE A 461 -6.35 -20.85 12.69
CA ILE A 461 -6.32 -21.41 11.33
C ILE A 461 -6.19 -22.95 11.38
N ASN A 462 -5.39 -23.48 12.30
CA ASN A 462 -5.14 -24.92 12.41
C ASN A 462 -6.16 -25.68 13.28
N SER A 463 -6.85 -25.01 14.21
CA SER A 463 -7.75 -25.67 15.16
C SER A 463 -9.24 -25.47 14.88
N TRP A 464 -9.68 -24.31 14.37
CA TRP A 464 -11.13 -23.98 14.27
C TRP A 464 -11.68 -24.04 12.85
N SER A 465 -10.82 -23.91 11.82
CA SER A 465 -11.25 -24.14 10.44
C SER A 465 -11.67 -25.60 10.17
N TYR A 466 -11.04 -26.58 10.83
CA TYR A 466 -11.30 -27.99 10.58
C TYR A 466 -12.70 -28.47 11.08
N PRO A 467 -13.17 -28.08 12.28
CA PRO A 467 -14.50 -28.44 12.78
C PRO A 467 -15.63 -27.58 12.20
N ILE A 468 -15.42 -26.26 11.98
CA ILE A 468 -16.46 -25.34 11.48
C ILE A 468 -16.85 -25.64 10.04
N PHE A 469 -15.89 -25.97 9.18
CA PHE A 469 -16.16 -26.24 7.77
C PHE A 469 -16.46 -27.72 7.46
N ARG A 470 -16.57 -28.58 8.49
CA ARG A 470 -16.81 -30.03 8.38
C ARG A 470 -16.05 -30.69 7.21
N LEU A 471 -14.75 -30.45 7.11
CA LEU A 471 -13.90 -30.94 6.00
C LEU A 471 -13.74 -32.47 5.96
N HIS A 472 -14.37 -33.19 6.89
CA HIS A 472 -14.46 -34.65 6.96
C HIS A 472 -15.81 -35.20 6.50
N SER A 473 -16.84 -34.36 6.27
CA SER A 473 -18.11 -34.81 5.69
C SER A 473 -18.11 -34.58 4.20
N PHE A 474 -18.06 -35.69 3.44
CA PHE A 474 -18.28 -35.67 1.99
C PHE A 474 -19.70 -35.15 1.71
N PRO A 475 -19.92 -34.24 0.74
CA PRO A 475 -21.23 -33.66 0.51
C PRO A 475 -22.22 -34.70 -0.03
N ALA A 476 -23.45 -34.74 0.48
CA ALA A 476 -24.48 -35.70 0.05
C ALA A 476 -24.90 -35.59 -1.44
N TRP A 477 -24.59 -34.46 -2.10
CA TRP A 477 -24.77 -34.29 -3.55
C TRP A 477 -23.63 -34.89 -4.39
N ALA A 478 -22.52 -35.27 -3.75
CA ALA A 478 -21.41 -36.00 -4.35
C ALA A 478 -21.59 -37.53 -4.26
N ASP A 479 -22.62 -38.01 -3.55
CA ASP A 479 -23.11 -39.39 -3.65
C ASP A 479 -24.00 -39.52 -4.90
N SER A 480 -23.37 -39.58 -6.08
CA SER A 480 -24.05 -40.03 -7.29
C SER A 480 -24.33 -41.53 -7.18
N ASN A 481 -25.44 -41.92 -6.57
CA ASN A 481 -25.96 -43.28 -6.65
C ASN A 481 -26.56 -43.51 -8.05
N ASN A 482 -25.69 -43.59 -9.05
CA ASN A 482 -26.06 -43.79 -10.45
C ASN A 482 -25.93 -45.29 -10.83
N THR A 483 -26.61 -46.15 -10.07
CA THR A 483 -26.70 -47.60 -10.35
C THR A 483 -28.09 -48.19 -10.11
N ALA A 484 -29.18 -47.47 -10.43
CA ALA A 484 -30.53 -48.07 -10.44
C ALA A 484 -31.53 -47.50 -11.46
N GLY A 485 -31.12 -46.66 -12.43
CA GLY A 485 -32.06 -45.93 -13.31
C GLY A 485 -31.94 -46.16 -14.83
N CYS A 486 -31.04 -47.03 -15.31
CA CYS A 486 -30.79 -47.20 -16.76
C CYS A 486 -30.65 -48.67 -17.19
N LEU A 487 -31.53 -49.56 -16.69
CA LEU A 487 -31.70 -50.92 -17.23
C LEU A 487 -33.18 -51.33 -17.38
N ALA A 488 -34.07 -50.38 -17.68
CA ALA A 488 -35.43 -50.69 -18.08
C ALA A 488 -35.90 -49.67 -19.11
N ILE A 489 -35.53 -49.87 -20.37
CA ILE A 489 -36.28 -49.54 -21.59
C ILE A 489 -35.39 -49.96 -22.78
N GLN A 490 -35.94 -50.85 -23.63
CA GLN A 490 -35.38 -51.46 -24.85
C GLN A 490 -34.60 -52.78 -24.69
N ALA A 491 -35.35 -53.88 -24.51
CA ALA A 491 -35.11 -55.10 -25.28
C ALA A 491 -36.44 -55.84 -25.54
N ASN A 492 -36.78 -55.94 -26.83
CA ASN A 492 -37.67 -56.91 -27.48
C ASN A 492 -39.19 -56.82 -27.29
N ALA A 493 -39.81 -56.07 -28.19
CA ALA A 493 -41.01 -56.53 -28.87
C ALA A 493 -40.59 -57.30 -30.14
N THR A 494 -40.72 -58.62 -30.14
CA THR A 494 -40.90 -59.45 -31.35
C THR A 494 -41.84 -60.64 -31.07
N THR A 495 -43.13 -60.41 -31.33
CA THR A 495 -44.07 -61.30 -32.06
C THR A 495 -44.48 -62.68 -31.44
N PRO A 496 -45.49 -63.44 -31.98
CA PRO A 496 -46.80 -63.59 -31.34
C PRO A 496 -47.30 -65.05 -31.21
N GLY A 497 -48.39 -65.25 -30.44
CA GLY A 497 -49.35 -66.36 -30.57
C GLY A 497 -48.92 -67.74 -30.04
N PRO A 498 -49.86 -68.68 -29.85
CA PRO A 498 -51.27 -68.69 -30.28
C PRO A 498 -52.29 -68.26 -29.21
#